data_AF-A0A3Q3XE78-F1
#
_entry.id   AF-A0A3Q3XE78-F1
#
_cell.length_a   1.000
_cell.length_b   1.000
_cell.length_c   1.000
_cell.angle_alpha   90.00
_cell.angle_beta   90.00
_cell.angle_gamma   90.00
#
_symmetry.space_group_name_H-M   'P 1'
#
loop_
_entity.id
_entity.type
_entity.pdbx_description
1 polymer ?
#
loop_
_entity_poly.entity_id
_entity_poly.type
_entity_poly.pdbx_seq_one_letter_code
_entity_poly.pdbx_strand_id
1 'polypeptide(L)'
;MPEIKVKHVVSCSTEDTTHKADNLLSSDTYRKWKAAKPGEKQISVILQFEKEEHLHSIDIGNEGSAFIEVLVGNSSAVRDQDYQVVLPLKLGDCDRFCFTFGHSLF
;
A
#
# COMPACT_ATOMS: atom_id res chain seq x y z
N MET A 1 -3.37 10.66 16.36
CA MET A 1 -3.38 9.20 16.16
C MET A 1 -1.96 8.77 15.85
N PRO A 2 -1.43 7.69 16.46
CA PRO A 2 -0.05 7.26 16.18
C PRO A 2 0.09 6.77 14.73
N GLU A 3 1.19 7.13 14.08
CA GLU A 3 1.54 6.61 12.76
C GLU A 3 2.05 5.16 12.90
N ILE A 4 1.51 4.27 12.08
CA ILE A 4 1.93 2.88 12.03
C ILE A 4 3.26 2.81 11.26
N LYS A 5 4.28 2.21 11.88
CA LYS A 5 5.60 2.07 11.27
C LYS A 5 5.68 0.82 10.41
N VAL A 6 6.08 1.02 9.16
CA VAL A 6 6.40 -0.07 8.23
C VAL A 6 7.86 -0.49 8.43
N LYS A 7 8.09 -1.79 8.60
CA LYS A 7 9.41 -2.37 8.85
C LYS A 7 10.21 -2.52 7.57
N HIS A 8 9.65 -3.18 6.56
CA HIS A 8 10.29 -3.42 5.26
C HIS A 8 9.28 -3.89 4.21
N VAL A 9 9.72 -3.91 2.96
CA VAL A 9 9.00 -4.51 1.83
C VAL A 9 9.22 -6.03 1.86
N VAL A 10 8.14 -6.79 1.94
CA VAL A 10 8.16 -8.26 1.90
C VAL A 10 8.30 -8.77 0.48
N SER A 11 7.54 -8.16 -0.42
CA SER A 11 7.50 -8.53 -1.83
C SER A 11 7.09 -7.33 -2.67
N CYS A 12 7.62 -7.24 -3.88
CA CYS A 12 7.24 -6.26 -4.88
C CYS A 12 7.16 -6.97 -6.23
N SER A 13 6.06 -6.76 -6.97
CA SER A 13 5.89 -7.39 -8.28
C SER A 13 6.84 -6.81 -9.33
N THR A 14 7.05 -5.48 -9.29
CA THR A 14 7.90 -4.75 -10.22
C THR A 14 8.26 -3.39 -9.64
N GLU A 15 9.48 -2.95 -9.86
CA GLU A 15 9.95 -1.65 -9.38
C GLU A 15 10.95 -1.02 -10.34
N ASP A 16 10.92 0.32 -10.40
CA ASP A 16 11.91 1.10 -11.10
C ASP A 16 13.25 1.15 -10.35
N THR A 17 14.32 1.38 -11.09
CA THR A 17 15.69 1.46 -10.55
C THR A 17 15.90 2.62 -9.56
N THR A 18 15.17 3.73 -9.75
CA THR A 18 15.25 4.94 -8.93
C THR A 18 14.04 5.04 -7.99
N HIS A 19 12.85 4.69 -8.48
CA HIS A 19 11.59 4.74 -7.76
C HIS A 19 11.19 3.36 -7.20
N LYS A 20 12.02 2.85 -6.29
CA LYS A 20 11.88 1.52 -5.66
C LYS A 20 10.75 1.44 -4.65
N ALA A 21 10.32 0.22 -4.31
CA ALA A 21 9.29 -0.01 -3.30
C ALA A 21 9.73 0.47 -1.90
N ASP A 22 11.02 0.38 -1.56
CA ASP A 22 11.58 0.87 -0.28
C ASP A 22 11.31 2.35 -0.01
N ASN A 23 11.05 3.15 -1.06
CA ASN A 23 10.68 4.54 -0.91
C ASN A 23 9.39 4.73 -0.09
N LEU A 24 8.49 3.73 -0.10
CA LEU A 24 7.24 3.73 0.66
C LEU A 24 7.46 3.53 2.18
N LEU A 25 8.65 3.10 2.60
CA LEU A 25 8.98 2.95 4.02
C LEU A 25 9.22 4.31 4.71
N SER A 26 9.44 5.35 3.92
CA SER A 26 9.56 6.72 4.39
C SER A 26 8.24 7.46 4.17
N SER A 27 7.80 8.26 5.14
CA SER A 27 6.65 9.16 5.00
C SER A 27 6.96 10.41 4.13
N ASP A 28 8.05 10.37 3.37
CA ASP A 28 8.52 11.48 2.56
C ASP A 28 7.79 11.49 1.22
N THR A 29 6.96 12.51 1.00
CA THR A 29 6.09 12.64 -0.18
C THR A 29 6.85 12.90 -1.48
N TYR A 30 8.15 13.22 -1.42
CA TYR A 30 8.99 13.37 -2.61
C TYR A 30 9.40 12.03 -3.21
N ARG A 31 9.44 10.97 -2.39
CA ARG A 31 9.83 9.63 -2.84
C ARG A 31 8.59 8.86 -3.27
N LYS A 32 8.74 8.12 -4.37
CA LYS A 32 7.63 7.41 -5.02
C LYS A 32 8.06 5.99 -5.38
N TRP A 33 7.08 5.11 -5.49
CA TRP A 33 7.25 3.79 -6.07
C TRP A 33 6.61 3.77 -7.47
N LYS A 34 7.33 3.24 -8.45
CA LYS A 34 6.86 3.11 -9.83
C LYS A 34 7.18 1.72 -10.36
N ALA A 35 6.40 1.27 -11.33
CA ALA A 35 6.67 0.06 -12.07
C ALA A 35 8.00 0.15 -12.85
N ALA A 36 8.67 -0.99 -13.08
CA ALA A 36 9.91 -1.04 -13.84
C ALA A 36 9.75 -0.59 -15.30
N LYS A 37 8.56 -0.78 -15.89
CA LYS A 37 8.27 -0.50 -17.29
C LYS A 37 6.92 0.23 -17.44
N PRO A 38 6.80 1.14 -18.42
CA PRO A 38 5.51 1.71 -18.77
C PRO A 38 4.59 0.64 -19.39
N GLY A 39 3.28 0.74 -19.11
CA GLY A 39 2.28 -0.17 -19.66
C GLY A 39 1.96 -1.41 -18.82
N GLU A 40 2.59 -1.55 -17.65
CA GLU A 40 2.18 -2.56 -16.66
C GLU A 40 0.73 -2.31 -16.23
N LYS A 41 -0.12 -3.31 -16.40
CA LYS A 41 -1.57 -3.20 -16.14
C LYS A 41 -1.90 -3.22 -14.66
N GLN A 42 -1.10 -3.93 -13.88
CA GLN A 42 -1.28 -4.11 -12.44
C GLN A 42 0.09 -4.30 -11.81
N ILE A 43 0.30 -3.64 -10.67
CA ILE A 43 1.49 -3.80 -9.85
C ILE A 43 1.04 -3.94 -8.39
N SER A 44 1.82 -4.67 -7.59
CA SER A 44 1.53 -4.90 -6.18
C SER A 44 2.80 -4.84 -5.34
N VAL A 45 2.64 -4.41 -4.10
CA VAL A 45 3.68 -4.38 -3.08
C VAL A 45 3.08 -4.86 -1.77
N ILE A 46 3.85 -5.68 -1.05
CA ILE A 46 3.48 -6.21 0.26
C ILE A 46 4.41 -5.56 1.29
N LEU A 47 3.82 -4.85 2.23
CA LEU A 47 4.52 -4.11 3.29
C LEU A 47 4.27 -4.79 4.63
N GLN A 48 5.32 -5.05 5.40
CA GLN A 48 5.20 -5.59 6.76
C GLN A 48 5.34 -4.48 7.80
N PHE A 49 4.39 -4.39 8.72
CA PHE A 49 4.47 -3.49 9.87
C PHE A 49 5.47 -3.99 10.93
N GLU A 50 5.98 -3.08 11.77
CA GLU A 50 6.89 -3.45 12.86
C GLU A 50 6.24 -4.39 13.88
N LYS A 51 4.94 -4.23 14.10
CA LYS A 51 4.10 -5.04 14.99
C LYS A 51 2.68 -5.09 14.44
N GLU A 52 1.91 -6.07 14.91
CA GLU A 52 0.48 -6.15 14.62
C GLU A 52 -0.26 -4.98 15.27
N GLU A 53 -0.95 -4.17 14.47
CA GLU A 53 -1.72 -3.01 14.92
C GLU A 53 -3.03 -2.87 14.14
N HIS A 54 -4.00 -2.17 14.73
CA HIS A 54 -5.25 -1.84 14.08
C HIS A 54 -5.09 -0.65 13.13
N LEU A 55 -5.52 -0.82 11.88
CA LEU A 55 -5.57 0.24 10.88
C LEU A 55 -6.80 1.12 11.10
N HIS A 56 -6.58 2.37 11.49
CA HIS A 56 -7.68 3.34 11.67
C HIS A 56 -7.79 4.35 10.51
N SER A 57 -6.68 4.67 9.85
CA SER A 57 -6.70 5.51 8.66
C SER A 57 -5.57 5.14 7.72
N ILE A 58 -5.83 5.28 6.42
CA ILE A 58 -4.84 5.06 5.36
C ILE A 58 -4.80 6.32 4.51
N ASP A 59 -3.61 6.87 4.34
CA ASP A 59 -3.33 7.97 3.41
C ASP A 59 -2.48 7.42 2.27
N ILE A 60 -2.99 7.50 1.05
CA ILE A 60 -2.31 7.04 -0.17
C ILE A 60 -2.24 8.21 -1.15
N GLY A 61 -1.00 8.60 -1.48
CA GLY A 61 -0.71 9.50 -2.60
C GLY A 61 -0.72 8.70 -3.90
N ASN A 62 -1.59 9.08 -4.83
CA ASN A 62 -1.66 8.42 -6.13
C ASN A 62 -0.63 9.01 -7.10
N GLU A 63 0.14 8.16 -7.78
CA GLU A 63 1.09 8.57 -8.82
C GLU A 63 0.71 7.96 -10.17
N GLY A 64 -0.47 8.36 -10.68
CA GLY A 64 -0.95 7.97 -12.00
C GLY A 64 -1.55 6.56 -12.07
N SER A 65 -1.94 5.95 -10.95
CA SER A 65 -2.72 4.72 -10.94
C SER A 65 -4.21 5.03 -11.18
N ALA A 66 -4.85 4.29 -12.09
CA ALA A 66 -6.29 4.41 -12.31
C ALA A 66 -7.12 3.69 -11.24
N PHE A 67 -6.54 2.67 -10.59
CA PHE A 67 -7.19 1.93 -9.52
C PHE A 67 -6.19 1.60 -8.41
N ILE A 68 -6.64 1.71 -7.16
CA ILE A 68 -5.89 1.30 -5.98
C ILE A 68 -6.76 0.37 -5.15
N GLU A 69 -6.20 -0.76 -4.73
CA GLU A 69 -6.79 -1.73 -3.83
C GLU A 69 -5.86 -1.93 -2.63
N VAL A 70 -6.42 -2.01 -1.43
CA VAL A 70 -5.64 -2.28 -0.22
C VAL A 70 -6.21 -3.50 0.48
N LEU A 71 -5.34 -4.50 0.65
CA LEU A 71 -5.64 -5.72 1.37
C LEU A 71 -4.75 -5.82 2.61
N VAL A 72 -5.26 -6.45 3.66
CA VAL A 72 -4.55 -6.66 4.93
C VAL A 72 -4.54 -8.15 5.27
N GLY A 73 -3.41 -8.63 5.76
CA GLY A 73 -3.22 -10.02 6.16
C GLY A 73 -2.31 -10.09 7.38
N ASN A 74 -2.36 -11.21 8.09
CA ASN A 74 -1.40 -11.46 9.17
C ASN A 74 -0.04 -11.88 8.59
N SER A 75 1.00 -11.95 9.43
CA SER A 75 2.33 -12.35 8.97
C SER A 75 2.42 -13.80 8.50
N SER A 76 1.41 -14.63 8.76
CA SER A 76 1.30 -16.00 8.23
C SER A 76 0.55 -16.08 6.90
N ALA A 77 0.03 -14.97 6.38
CA ALA A 77 -0.63 -14.90 5.08
C ALA A 77 0.40 -15.14 3.98
N VAL A 78 0.26 -16.26 3.28
CA VAL A 78 1.16 -16.64 2.18
C VAL A 78 0.45 -16.51 0.84
N ARG A 79 -0.88 -16.66 0.82
CA ARG A 79 -1.69 -16.63 -0.40
C ARG A 79 -2.54 -15.38 -0.42
N ASP A 80 -2.84 -14.87 -1.61
CA ASP A 80 -3.71 -13.70 -1.80
C ASP A 80 -5.08 -13.86 -1.13
N GLN A 81 -5.57 -15.10 -1.02
CA GLN A 81 -6.85 -15.46 -0.38
C GLN A 81 -6.86 -15.23 1.13
N ASP A 82 -5.68 -15.20 1.75
CA ASP A 82 -5.50 -14.99 3.19
C ASP A 82 -5.59 -13.48 3.54
N TYR A 83 -5.55 -12.61 2.53
CA TYR A 83 -5.69 -11.17 2.70
C TYR A 83 -7.16 -10.76 2.61
N GLN A 84 -7.56 -9.86 3.52
CA GLN A 84 -8.89 -9.27 3.56
C GLN A 84 -8.87 -7.89 2.91
N VAL A 85 -9.85 -7.61 2.06
CA VAL A 85 -9.96 -6.32 1.37
C VAL A 85 -10.44 -5.27 2.37
N VAL A 86 -9.61 -4.25 2.58
CA VAL A 86 -9.92 -3.12 3.47
C VAL A 86 -10.36 -1.90 2.67
N LEU A 87 -9.77 -1.70 1.49
CA LEU A 87 -10.22 -0.70 0.51
C LEU A 87 -10.40 -1.39 -0.84
N PRO A 88 -11.64 -1.51 -1.36
CA PRO A 88 -11.88 -2.07 -2.68
C PRO A 88 -11.36 -1.12 -3.76
N LEU A 89 -11.11 -1.64 -4.96
CA LEU A 89 -10.68 -0.86 -6.14
C LEU A 89 -11.48 0.45 -6.28
N LYS A 90 -10.80 1.59 -6.11
CA LYS A 90 -11.37 2.94 -6.34
C LYS A 90 -10.80 3.56 -7.59
N LEU A 91 -11.66 4.16 -8.41
CA LEU A 91 -11.27 4.91 -9.61
C LEU A 91 -10.47 6.15 -9.19
N GLY A 92 -9.26 6.27 -9.74
CA GLY A 92 -8.16 7.13 -9.30
C GLY A 92 -8.25 8.61 -9.64
N ASP A 93 -9.45 9.20 -9.73
CA ASP A 93 -9.63 10.62 -10.08
C ASP A 93 -9.26 11.60 -8.93
N CYS A 94 -8.63 11.12 -7.84
CA CYS A 94 -8.17 11.94 -6.72
C CYS A 94 -6.65 11.77 -6.52
N ASP A 95 -5.90 12.88 -6.48
CA ASP A 95 -4.44 12.91 -6.25
C ASP A 95 -4.04 12.40 -4.85
N ARG A 96 -4.97 12.45 -3.88
CA ARG A 96 -4.78 11.94 -2.53
C ARG A 96 -6.07 11.28 -2.04
N PHE A 97 -5.95 10.04 -1.57
CA PHE A 97 -7.04 9.35 -0.90
C PHE A 97 -6.72 9.23 0.59
N CYS A 98 -7.50 9.92 1.41
CA CYS A 98 -7.50 9.74 2.85
C CYS A 98 -8.76 8.98 3.25
N PHE A 99 -8.59 7.75 3.72
CA PHE A 99 -9.69 6.94 4.23
C PHE A 99 -9.60 6.84 5.75
N THR A 100 -10.67 7.20 6.43
CA THR A 100 -10.84 6.96 7.87
C THR A 100 -11.77 5.77 8.06
N PHE A 101 -11.29 4.72 8.73
CA PHE A 101 -12.13 3.57 9.08
C PHE A 101 -13.04 3.94 10.24
N GLY A 102 -14.33 4.12 9.94
CA GLY A 102 -15.38 4.27 10.93
C GLY A 102 -15.76 2.90 11.47
N HIS A 103 -15.44 2.64 12.74
CA HIS A 103 -15.50 1.36 13.44
C HIS A 103 -14.39 0.38 13.06
N SER A 104 -13.68 -0.10 14.09
CA SER A 104 -12.53 -1.00 14.00
C SER A 104 -12.79 -2.15 13.03
N LEU A 105 -12.00 -2.22 11.95
CA LEU A 105 -11.72 -3.49 11.32
C LEU A 105 -10.72 -4.20 12.23
N PHE A 106 -11.18 -5.36 12.73
CA PHE A 106 -10.75 -6.14 13.90
C PHE A 106 -11.17 -5.58 15.26
#